data_AF-A0A1T4KZR8-F1
#
_entry.id   AF-A0A1T4KZR8-F1
#
_cell.length_a   1.000
_cell.length_b   1.000
_cell.length_c   1.000
_cell.angle_alpha   90.00
_cell.angle_beta   90.00
_cell.angle_gamma   90.00
#
_symmetry.space_group_name_H-M   'P 1'
#
loop_
_entity.id
_entity.type
_entity.pdbx_description
1 polymer ?
#
loop_
_entity_poly.entity_id
_entity_poly.type
_entity_poly.pdbx_seq_one_letter_code
_entity_poly.pdbx_strand_id
1 'polypeptide(L)'
;MARDEYVPNSTSTIKEALMVGNTESDYLLFIDGKAIAVVEAKREDNPLGDEVKAQAEGYATSPQSWYGLWFQKLIPLVYLANGNKMYFKNMLKRILLPNIRIRFVSV
;
A
#
# COMPACT_ATOMS: atom_id res chain seq x y z
N MET A 1 -11.88 1.66 -24.22
CA MET A 1 -12.41 0.38 -23.74
C MET A 1 -12.33 0.42 -22.21
N ALA A 2 -13.44 0.87 -21.60
CA ALA A 2 -14.23 0.18 -20.55
C ALA A 2 -13.44 0.03 -19.24
N ARG A 3 -13.52 0.90 -18.22
CA ARG A 3 -14.67 1.45 -17.46
C ARG A 3 -15.62 0.42 -16.84
N ASP A 4 -15.28 -0.87 -16.92
CA ASP A 4 -16.09 -1.99 -16.42
C ASP A 4 -15.26 -3.00 -15.60
N GLU A 5 -14.63 -2.56 -14.52
CA GLU A 5 -14.23 -3.50 -13.45
C GLU A 5 -14.42 -2.91 -12.06
N TYR A 6 -15.49 -2.14 -11.88
CA TYR A 6 -16.00 -1.85 -10.54
C TYR A 6 -17.15 -2.82 -10.24
N VAL A 7 -16.82 -3.91 -9.54
CA VAL A 7 -17.82 -4.79 -8.94
C VAL A 7 -18.06 -4.31 -7.51
N PRO A 8 -19.26 -3.83 -7.16
CA PRO A 8 -19.58 -3.52 -5.78
C PRO A 8 -19.41 -4.80 -4.95
N ASN A 9 -18.65 -4.74 -3.85
CA ASN A 9 -18.19 -5.87 -3.03
C ASN A 9 -17.00 -6.71 -3.53
N SER A 10 -16.25 -6.31 -4.58
CA SER A 10 -14.93 -6.91 -4.83
C SER A 10 -13.89 -6.35 -3.84
N THR A 11 -13.53 -7.17 -2.85
CA THR A 11 -12.86 -6.85 -1.58
C THR A 11 -11.37 -6.49 -1.69
N SER A 12 -10.84 -6.22 -2.87
CA SER A 12 -9.45 -5.81 -3.10
C SER A 12 -9.36 -4.91 -4.34
N THR A 13 -8.89 -3.68 -4.22
CA THR A 13 -8.67 -2.79 -5.37
C THR A 13 -7.26 -2.20 -5.31
N ILE A 14 -6.56 -2.17 -6.45
CA ILE A 14 -5.27 -1.49 -6.62
C ILE A 14 -5.56 -0.13 -7.27
N LYS A 15 -5.02 0.96 -6.70
CA LYS A 15 -5.08 2.28 -7.33
C LYS A 15 -3.71 2.95 -7.30
N GLU A 16 -3.33 3.61 -8.39
CA GLU A 16 -2.30 4.64 -8.36
C GLU A 16 -2.80 5.78 -7.46
N ALA A 17 -1.96 6.26 -6.54
CA ALA A 17 -2.41 7.16 -5.48
C ALA A 17 -1.60 8.44 -5.42
N LEU A 18 -2.32 9.56 -5.51
CA LEU A 18 -1.80 10.90 -5.24
C LEU A 18 -1.72 11.10 -3.72
N MET A 19 -0.52 11.44 -3.20
CA MET A 19 -0.25 11.63 -1.76
C MET A 19 0.05 13.08 -1.39
N VAL A 20 0.13 13.39 -0.10
CA VAL A 20 0.37 14.75 0.40
C VAL A 20 1.79 15.16 0.04
N GLY A 21 1.94 16.25 -0.71
CA GLY A 21 3.26 16.76 -1.13
C GLY A 21 3.65 16.49 -2.59
N ASN A 22 2.70 16.08 -3.45
CA ASN A 22 2.93 15.85 -4.88
C ASN A 22 3.90 14.70 -5.20
N THR A 23 4.15 13.83 -4.23
CA THR A 23 4.91 12.60 -4.40
C THR A 23 3.91 11.45 -4.60
N GLU A 24 3.93 10.86 -5.79
CA GLU A 24 3.05 9.74 -6.17
C GLU A 24 3.65 8.43 -5.64
N SER A 25 2.85 7.67 -4.89
CA SER A 25 3.19 6.26 -4.64
C SER A 25 2.74 5.45 -5.84
N ASP A 26 3.54 4.48 -6.27
CA ASP A 26 3.19 3.69 -7.45
C ASP A 26 1.82 3.00 -7.28
N TYR A 27 1.56 2.37 -6.13
CA TYR A 27 0.25 1.80 -5.86
C TYR A 27 -0.14 1.84 -4.37
N LEU A 28 -1.43 2.05 -4.12
CA LEU A 28 -2.10 1.73 -2.86
C LEU A 28 -3.01 0.51 -3.03
N LEU A 29 -2.94 -0.40 -2.06
CA LEU A 29 -3.86 -1.52 -1.94
C LEU A 29 -5.00 -1.15 -1.00
N PHE A 30 -6.23 -1.37 -1.45
CA PHE A 30 -7.45 -1.16 -0.68
C PHE A 30 -8.15 -2.49 -0.40
N ILE A 31 -8.66 -2.63 0.83
CA ILE A 31 -9.61 -3.67 1.24
C ILE A 31 -10.84 -2.94 1.77
N ASP A 32 -12.03 -3.29 1.28
CA ASP A 32 -13.30 -2.62 1.63
C ASP A 32 -13.24 -1.08 1.51
N GLY A 33 -12.60 -0.59 0.45
CA GLY A 33 -12.45 0.85 0.20
C GLY A 33 -11.49 1.56 1.17
N LYS A 34 -10.80 0.83 2.04
CA LYS A 34 -9.83 1.36 2.99
C LYS A 34 -8.41 0.91 2.65
N ALA A 35 -7.47 1.85 2.62
CA ALA A 35 -6.07 1.57 2.30
C ALA A 35 -5.42 0.70 3.38
N ILE A 36 -4.77 -0.39 2.95
CA ILE A 36 -4.08 -1.35 3.81
C ILE A 36 -2.58 -1.44 3.51
N ALA A 37 -2.16 -1.17 2.27
CA ALA A 37 -0.75 -1.22 1.91
C ALA A 37 -0.32 -0.10 0.95
N VAL A 38 0.92 0.36 1.13
CA VAL A 38 1.69 1.10 0.13
C VAL A 38 2.55 0.09 -0.62
N VAL A 39 2.59 0.18 -1.94
CA VAL A 39 3.48 -0.61 -2.80
C VAL A 39 4.30 0.35 -3.66
N GLU A 40 5.61 0.30 -3.49
CA GLU A 40 6.57 1.05 -4.29
C GLU A 40 7.27 0.08 -5.25
N ALA A 41 7.11 0.30 -6.55
CA ALA A 41 7.65 -0.53 -7.60
C ALA A 41 8.81 0.18 -8.30
N LYS A 42 9.91 -0.54 -8.52
CA LYS A 42 11.07 -0.04 -9.27
C LYS A 42 11.43 -0.98 -10.41
N ARG A 43 12.30 -0.51 -11.30
CA ARG A 43 12.92 -1.34 -12.33
C ARG A 43 13.89 -2.33 -11.68
N GLU A 44 14.12 -3.47 -12.34
CA GLU A 44 14.90 -4.60 -11.80
C GLU A 44 16.33 -4.25 -11.36
N ASP A 45 16.95 -3.28 -12.02
CA ASP A 45 18.28 -2.78 -11.71
C ASP A 45 18.33 -1.92 -10.43
N ASN A 46 17.19 -1.45 -9.92
CA ASN A 46 17.13 -0.67 -8.70
C ASN A 46 17.34 -1.57 -7.46
N PRO A 47 18.25 -1.23 -6.54
CA PRO A 47 18.55 -2.06 -5.38
C PRO A 47 17.50 -2.03 -4.26
N LEU A 48 16.44 -1.23 -4.38
CA LEU A 48 15.44 -0.95 -3.34
C LEU A 48 16.10 -0.44 -2.03
N GLY A 49 17.02 0.51 -2.19
CA GLY A 49 17.81 1.08 -1.09
C GLY A 49 17.01 1.98 -0.13
N ASP A 50 17.71 2.57 0.83
CA ASP A 50 17.11 3.33 1.94
C ASP A 50 16.25 4.51 1.47
N GLU A 51 16.53 5.12 0.32
CA GLU A 51 15.71 6.19 -0.27
C GLU A 51 14.32 5.68 -0.64
N VAL A 52 14.24 4.53 -1.31
CA VAL A 52 12.98 3.89 -1.72
C VAL A 52 12.16 3.49 -0.49
N LYS A 53 12.85 2.97 0.53
CA LYS A 53 12.24 2.64 1.81
C LYS A 53 11.68 3.87 2.53
N ALA A 54 12.47 4.95 2.64
CA ALA A 54 12.03 6.18 3.29
C ALA A 54 10.83 6.80 2.58
N GLN A 55 10.82 6.77 1.25
CA GLN A 55 9.68 7.21 0.44
C GLN A 55 8.41 6.40 0.76
N ALA A 56 8.49 5.07 0.71
CA ALA A 56 7.32 4.22 0.95
C ALA A 56 6.80 4.31 2.40
N GLU A 57 7.70 4.43 3.38
CA GLU A 57 7.33 4.69 4.78
C GLU A 57 6.73 6.10 4.98
N GLY A 58 7.20 7.10 4.22
CA GLY A 58 6.64 8.44 4.17
C GLY A 58 5.18 8.42 3.70
N TYR A 59 4.90 7.68 2.63
CA TYR A 59 3.53 7.48 2.13
C TYR A 59 2.63 6.80 3.15
N ALA A 60 3.14 5.79 3.85
CA ALA A 60 2.38 5.07 4.86
C ALA A 60 2.00 5.94 6.06
N THR A 61 2.85 6.92 6.43
CA THR A 61 2.68 7.77 7.60
C THR A 61 1.99 9.11 7.32
N SER A 62 1.84 9.49 6.04
CA SER A 62 1.19 10.73 5.61
C SER A 62 0.08 10.50 4.57
N PRO A 63 -0.92 9.63 4.85
CA PRO A 63 -2.02 9.41 3.91
C PRO A 63 -2.89 10.66 3.76
N GLN A 64 -3.41 10.87 2.55
CA GLN A 64 -4.38 11.93 2.30
C GLN A 64 -5.66 11.71 3.12
N SER A 65 -6.29 12.82 3.53
CA SER A 65 -7.47 12.80 4.42
C SER A 65 -8.72 12.15 3.82
N TRP A 66 -8.77 12.01 2.49
CA TRP A 66 -9.91 11.45 1.76
C TRP A 66 -9.83 9.94 1.55
N TYR A 67 -8.73 9.28 1.92
CA TYR A 67 -8.66 7.82 1.92
C TYR A 67 -9.38 7.25 3.15
N GLY A 68 -10.18 6.21 2.94
CA GLY A 68 -10.61 5.35 4.04
C GLY A 68 -9.38 4.65 4.63
N LEU A 69 -9.24 4.62 5.96
CA LEU A 69 -8.11 3.97 6.63
C LEU A 69 -8.60 2.96 7.67
N TRP A 70 -7.84 1.89 7.84
CA TRP A 70 -8.03 0.94 8.94
C TRP A 70 -7.48 1.46 10.26
N PHE A 71 -6.45 2.31 10.19
CA PHE A 71 -5.77 2.91 11.33
C PHE A 71 -5.69 4.43 11.13
N GLN A 72 -5.93 5.20 12.19
CA GLN A 72 -5.90 6.66 12.07
C GLN A 72 -4.53 7.14 11.59
N LYS A 73 -4.53 7.86 10.45
CA LYS A 73 -3.35 8.46 9.82
C LYS A 73 -2.22 7.46 9.50
N LEU A 74 -2.54 6.18 9.31
CA LEU A 74 -1.54 5.15 9.03
C LEU A 74 -2.07 4.11 8.04
N ILE A 75 -1.26 3.85 7.00
CA ILE A 75 -1.38 2.66 6.16
C ILE A 75 -0.39 1.62 6.71
N PRO A 76 -0.84 0.45 7.17
CA PRO A 76 -0.03 -0.41 8.02
C PRO A 76 1.04 -1.23 7.30
N LEU A 77 0.86 -1.52 6.01
CA LEU A 77 1.77 -2.39 5.27
C LEU A 77 2.55 -1.60 4.23
N VAL A 78 3.84 -1.89 4.10
CA VAL A 78 4.70 -1.31 3.07
C VAL A 78 5.38 -2.44 2.32
N TYR A 79 5.29 -2.40 0.99
CA TYR A 79 5.97 -3.30 0.07
C TYR A 79 6.88 -2.51 -0.86
N LEU A 80 8.09 -3.02 -1.07
CA LEU A 80 9.00 -2.56 -2.11
C LEU A 80 9.22 -3.71 -3.08
N ALA A 81 9.13 -3.49 -4.38
CA ALA A 81 9.36 -4.55 -5.37
C ALA A 81 10.13 -4.02 -6.59
N ASN A 82 11.00 -4.83 -7.17
CA ASN A 82 11.70 -4.49 -8.42
C ASN A 82 11.57 -5.55 -9.52
N GLY A 83 10.68 -6.53 -9.37
CA GLY A 83 10.53 -7.65 -10.32
C GLY A 83 11.45 -8.85 -10.03
N ASN A 84 12.53 -8.67 -9.27
CA ASN A 84 13.41 -9.76 -8.81
C ASN A 84 13.35 -9.96 -7.28
N LYS A 85 13.24 -8.85 -6.54
CA LYS A 85 13.19 -8.82 -5.08
C LYS A 85 11.91 -8.14 -4.61
N MET A 86 11.42 -8.57 -3.45
CA MET A 86 10.35 -7.92 -2.72
C MET A 86 10.71 -7.80 -1.24
N TYR A 87 10.55 -6.61 -0.68
CA TYR A 87 10.66 -6.34 0.75
C TYR A 87 9.30 -6.01 1.35
N PHE A 88 9.10 -6.39 2.61
CA PHE A 88 7.87 -6.16 3.36
C PHE A 88 8.19 -5.56 4.72
N LYS A 89 7.41 -4.55 5.12
CA LYS A 89 7.44 -3.98 6.47
C LYS A 89 6.03 -3.82 7.02
N ASN A 90 5.85 -4.28 8.26
CA ASN A 90 4.67 -3.96 9.07
C ASN A 90 4.95 -2.70 9.91
N MET A 91 4.18 -1.64 9.66
CA MET A 91 4.27 -0.35 10.35
C MET A 91 3.47 -0.32 11.67
N LEU A 92 2.69 -1.36 11.95
CA LEU A 92 1.99 -1.52 13.21
C LEU A 92 3.01 -1.87 14.30
N LYS A 93 3.34 -0.91 15.15
CA LYS A 93 3.97 -1.23 16.45
C LYS A 93 3.02 -2.17 17.21
N ARG A 94 3.57 -3.09 18.01
CA ARG A 94 2.86 -4.11 18.80
C ARG A 94 1.69 -3.51 19.61
N ILE A 95 0.57 -3.31 18.94
CA ILE A 95 -0.71 -2.84 19.44
C ILE A 95 -1.67 -3.92 18.95
N LEU A 96 -2.50 -4.41 19.87
CA LEU A 96 -3.50 -5.43 19.60
C LEU A 96 -4.34 -4.99 18.40
N LEU A 97 -4.11 -5.63 17.25
CA LEU A 97 -4.81 -5.30 16.03
C LEU A 97 -6.29 -5.67 16.22
N PRO A 98 -7.24 -4.83 15.78
CA PRO A 98 -8.56 -5.37 15.44
C PRO A 98 -8.33 -6.51 14.43
N ASN A 99 -9.06 -7.63 14.57
CA ASN A 99 -8.84 -8.87 13.84
C ASN A 99 -8.88 -8.69 12.29
N ILE A 100 -7.78 -8.25 11.68
CA ILE A 100 -7.60 -8.23 10.23
C ILE A 100 -6.94 -9.56 9.86
N ARG A 101 -7.72 -10.49 9.30
CA ARG A 101 -7.19 -11.75 8.74
C ARG A 101 -6.87 -11.55 7.27
N ILE A 102 -5.60 -11.36 6.94
CA ILE A 102 -5.11 -11.42 5.56
C ILE A 102 -4.71 -12.87 5.29
N ARG A 103 -5.47 -13.59 4.45
CA ARG A 103 -5.04 -14.90 3.92
C ARG A 103 -4.29 -14.65 2.63
N PHE A 104 -2.99 -14.94 2.62
CA PHE A 104 -2.25 -15.08 1.38
C PHE A 104 -2.58 -16.47 0.81
N VAL A 105 -3.29 -16.51 -0.31
CA VAL A 105 -3.37 -17.73 -1.13
C VAL A 105 -2.24 -17.64 -2.13
N SER A 106 -1.24 -18.51 -2.01
CA SER A 106 -0.26 -18.67 -3.08
C SER A 106 -1.01 -19.25 -4.29
N VAL A 107 -0.91 -18.58 -5.44
CA VAL A 107 -1.03 -19.26 -6.74
C VAL A 107 0.19 -20.14 -6.97
#